data_AF-A0A7W0HA56-F1
#
_entry.id   AF-A0A7W0HA56-F1
#
_cell.length_a   1.000
_cell.length_b   1.000
_cell.length_c   1.000
_cell.angle_alpha   90.00
_cell.angle_beta   90.00
_cell.angle_gamma   90.00
#
_symmetry.space_group_name_H-M   'P 1'
#
loop_
_entity.id
_entity.type
_entity.pdbx_description
1 polymer ?
#
loop_
_entity_poly.entity_id
_entity_poly.type
_entity_poly.pdbx_seq_one_letter_code
_entity_poly.pdbx_strand_id
1 'polypeptide(L)'
;MSSLEFELSYKQIRSSELFARALTVTPGGVNSPVRAFGAVGGTPRFMARGEGAYLFDVDGNDYVDLVCSWGPMILGHAHPEVVSAVQGAVAKGTSFGTPALPEVELAEEIVART
;
A
#
# COMPACT_ATOMS: atom_id res chain seq x y z
N MET A 1 -2.92 -31.02 8.65
CA MET A 1 -2.38 -29.88 9.42
C MET A 1 -3.53 -29.27 10.20
N SER A 2 -3.39 -29.15 11.52
CA SER A 2 -4.47 -28.63 12.36
C SER A 2 -4.56 -27.10 12.24
N SER A 3 -5.72 -26.52 12.53
CA SER A 3 -5.91 -25.05 12.57
C SER A 3 -4.90 -24.35 13.48
N LEU A 4 -4.42 -25.03 14.53
CA LEU A 4 -3.38 -24.52 15.43
C LEU A 4 -2.00 -24.36 14.76
N GLU A 5 -1.65 -25.23 13.80
CA GLU A 5 -0.36 -25.14 13.10
C GLU A 5 -0.32 -23.96 12.13
N PHE A 6 -1.48 -23.56 11.59
CA PHE A 6 -1.62 -22.38 10.74
C PHE A 6 -1.56 -21.08 11.57
N GLU A 7 -2.17 -21.09 12.76
CA GLU A 7 -2.19 -19.97 13.70
C GLU A 7 -0.78 -19.66 14.27
N LEU A 8 0.09 -20.67 14.35
CA LEU A 8 1.48 -20.53 14.79
C LEU A 8 2.44 -20.01 13.72
N SER A 9 2.05 -19.99 12.44
CA SER A 9 2.96 -19.62 11.34
C SER A 9 2.98 -18.11 11.04
N TYR A 10 1.91 -17.37 11.33
CA TYR A 10 1.79 -15.95 10.99
C TYR A 10 1.90 -15.06 12.23
N LYS A 11 2.98 -14.30 12.30
CA LYS A 11 3.23 -13.38 13.41
C LYS A 11 2.34 -12.14 13.25
N GLN A 12 1.78 -11.63 14.34
CA GLN A 12 0.95 -10.41 14.32
C GLN A 12 1.20 -9.49 15.52
N ILE A 13 2.33 -9.68 16.21
CA ILE A 13 2.65 -8.96 17.45
C ILE A 13 2.82 -7.47 17.13
N ARG A 14 3.63 -7.15 16.12
CA ARG A 14 3.93 -5.76 15.75
C ARG A 14 2.74 -5.08 15.10
N SER A 15 1.99 -5.79 14.26
CA SER A 15 0.72 -5.27 13.72
C SER A 15 -0.28 -4.94 14.83
N SER A 16 -0.38 -5.78 15.87
CA SER A 16 -1.28 -5.53 17.01
C SER A 16 -0.85 -4.33 17.83
N GLU A 17 0.44 -4.17 18.11
CA GLU A 17 0.99 -3.00 18.81
C GLU A 17 0.75 -1.70 18.03
N LEU A 18 0.98 -1.71 16.70
CA LEU A 18 0.73 -0.55 15.84
C LEU A 18 -0.76 -0.22 15.76
N PHE A 19 -1.63 -1.22 15.68
CA PHE A 19 -3.07 -1.00 15.65
C PHE A 19 -3.58 -0.41 16.97
N ALA A 20 -3.10 -0.92 18.11
CA ALA A 20 -3.40 -0.36 19.43
C ALA A 20 -2.99 1.12 19.53
N ARG A 21 -1.81 1.47 19.02
CA ARG A 21 -1.37 2.88 18.93
C ARG A 21 -2.27 3.69 18.00
N ALA A 22 -2.61 3.17 16.82
CA ALA A 22 -3.43 3.86 15.85
C ALA A 22 -4.83 4.19 16.38
N LEU A 23 -5.45 3.26 17.14
CA LEU A 23 -6.75 3.47 17.78
C LEU A 23 -6.79 4.70 18.70
N THR A 24 -5.64 5.14 19.23
CA THR A 24 -5.56 6.34 20.09
C THR A 24 -5.52 7.65 19.32
N VAL A 25 -5.23 7.62 18.01
CA VAL A 25 -4.97 8.82 17.20
C VAL A 25 -5.86 8.94 15.95
N THR A 26 -6.50 7.86 15.50
CA THR A 26 -7.44 7.89 14.36
C THR A 26 -8.73 7.12 14.68
N PRO A 27 -9.90 7.59 14.21
CA PRO A 27 -11.15 6.87 14.38
C PRO A 27 -11.07 5.45 13.80
N GLY A 28 -11.33 4.44 14.63
CA GLY A 28 -11.21 3.04 14.23
C GLY A 28 -9.77 2.58 13.90
N GLY A 29 -8.77 3.38 14.26
CA GLY A 29 -7.35 3.06 14.05
C GLY A 29 -6.89 3.10 12.59
N VAL A 30 -7.66 3.70 11.68
CA VAL A 30 -7.40 3.70 10.23
C VAL A 30 -7.81 5.00 9.54
N ASN A 31 -7.23 5.26 8.36
CA ASN A 31 -7.58 6.40 7.49
C ASN A 31 -8.62 6.06 6.40
N SER A 32 -9.11 4.83 6.35
CA SER A 32 -10.20 4.38 5.47
C SER A 32 -10.87 3.14 6.09
N PRO A 33 -12.21 3.09 6.24
CA PRO A 33 -12.88 2.08 7.07
C PRO A 33 -12.56 0.62 6.70
N VAL A 34 -12.40 0.32 5.41
CA VAL A 34 -12.12 -1.04 4.93
C VAL A 34 -10.82 -1.61 5.51
N ARG A 35 -9.88 -0.74 5.89
CA ARG A 35 -8.59 -1.13 6.46
C ARG A 35 -8.70 -1.65 7.90
N ALA A 36 -9.81 -1.40 8.60
CA ALA A 36 -10.00 -1.84 9.98
C ALA A 36 -10.39 -3.32 10.11
N PHE A 37 -10.55 -4.04 8.98
CA PHE A 37 -10.91 -5.46 8.94
C PHE A 37 -12.26 -5.80 9.63
N GLY A 38 -13.14 -4.81 9.82
CA GLY A 38 -14.41 -5.00 10.55
C GLY A 38 -15.33 -6.09 9.97
N ALA A 39 -15.24 -6.38 8.67
CA ALA A 39 -16.03 -7.43 8.02
C ALA A 39 -15.46 -8.85 8.17
N VAL A 40 -14.16 -8.98 8.47
CA VAL A 40 -13.45 -10.28 8.54
C VAL A 40 -12.90 -10.58 9.93
N GLY A 41 -12.93 -9.60 10.84
CA GLY A 41 -12.37 -9.72 12.18
C GLY A 41 -10.84 -9.74 12.22
N GLY A 42 -10.30 -9.89 13.44
CA GLY A 42 -8.86 -9.95 13.68
C GLY A 42 -8.17 -8.59 13.65
N THR A 43 -6.84 -8.62 13.69
CA THR A 43 -5.98 -7.42 13.68
C THR A 43 -5.60 -7.04 12.24
N PRO A 44 -5.84 -5.80 11.80
CA PRO A 44 -5.34 -5.31 10.51
C PRO A 44 -3.83 -5.53 10.36
N ARG A 45 -3.41 -5.96 9.17
CA ARG A 45 -1.98 -6.13 8.86
C ARG A 45 -1.35 -4.79 8.49
N PHE A 46 -0.26 -4.46 9.17
CA PHE A 46 0.52 -3.25 8.86
C PHE A 46 1.60 -3.61 7.84
N MET A 47 1.48 -3.11 6.63
CA MET A 47 2.44 -3.39 5.55
C MET A 47 3.73 -2.58 5.75
N ALA A 48 4.88 -3.23 5.58
CA ALA A 48 6.20 -2.60 5.66
C ALA A 48 6.76 -2.25 4.28
N ARG A 49 6.55 -3.11 3.27
CA ARG A 49 6.97 -2.89 1.88
C ARG A 49 6.15 -3.73 0.91
N GLY A 50 6.26 -3.43 -0.38
CA GLY A 50 5.77 -4.26 -1.47
C GLY A 50 6.79 -4.35 -2.59
N GLU A 51 6.77 -5.44 -3.34
CA GLU A 51 7.66 -5.70 -4.48
C GLU A 51 6.96 -6.63 -5.47
N GLY A 52 6.79 -6.19 -6.72
CA GLY A 52 6.08 -6.97 -7.74
C GLY A 52 4.66 -7.33 -7.28
N ALA A 53 4.33 -8.62 -7.29
CA ALA A 53 3.04 -9.13 -6.84
C ALA A 53 2.94 -9.38 -5.32
N TYR A 54 3.92 -8.93 -4.53
CA TYR A 54 4.01 -9.27 -3.11
C TYR A 54 3.93 -8.07 -2.17
N LEU A 55 3.31 -8.28 -1.01
CA LEU A 55 3.37 -7.41 0.16
C LEU A 55 4.09 -8.11 1.30
N PHE A 56 4.80 -7.34 2.11
CA PHE A 56 5.51 -7.80 3.29
C PHE A 56 5.07 -6.95 4.47
N ASP A 57 4.56 -7.59 5.53
CA ASP A 57 4.11 -6.88 6.73
C ASP A 57 5.24 -6.58 7.72
N VAL A 58 4.92 -5.81 8.76
CA VAL A 58 5.87 -5.44 9.83
C VAL A 58 6.31 -6.61 10.70
N ASP A 59 5.58 -7.73 10.65
CA ASP A 59 5.86 -8.96 11.39
C ASP A 59 6.78 -9.92 10.59
N GLY A 60 7.07 -9.58 9.32
CA GLY A 60 7.98 -10.30 8.44
C GLY A 60 7.29 -11.37 7.60
N ASN A 61 5.96 -11.36 7.53
CA ASN A 61 5.22 -12.29 6.68
C ASN A 61 5.09 -11.72 5.26
N ASP A 62 5.11 -12.60 4.25
CA ASP A 62 4.93 -12.27 2.84
C ASP A 62 3.58 -12.78 2.30
N TYR A 63 2.97 -11.97 1.44
CA TYR A 63 1.65 -12.22 0.89
C TYR A 63 1.69 -12.04 -0.63
N VAL A 64 1.06 -12.94 -1.37
CA VAL A 64 0.63 -12.62 -2.74
C VAL A 64 -0.48 -11.57 -2.62
N ASP A 65 -0.27 -10.39 -3.20
CA ASP A 65 -1.20 -9.28 -3.11
C ASP A 65 -2.25 -9.35 -4.21
N LEU A 66 -3.49 -9.64 -3.80
CA LEU A 66 -4.67 -9.60 -4.67
C LEU A 66 -5.52 -8.35 -4.42
N VAL A 67 -5.14 -7.51 -3.46
CA VAL A 67 -5.79 -6.22 -3.17
C VAL A 67 -5.23 -5.14 -4.10
N CYS A 68 -3.94 -5.17 -4.40
CA CYS A 68 -3.27 -4.28 -5.35
C CYS A 68 -3.52 -2.78 -5.06
N SER A 69 -3.50 -2.41 -3.78
CA SER A 69 -3.88 -1.07 -3.29
C SER A 69 -5.28 -0.62 -3.72
N TRP A 70 -6.20 -1.57 -3.89
CA TRP A 70 -7.56 -1.36 -4.43
C TRP A 70 -7.58 -0.96 -5.92
N GLY A 71 -6.55 -1.33 -6.70
CA GLY A 71 -6.50 -1.13 -8.15
C GLY A 71 -5.22 -0.50 -8.72
N PRO A 72 -4.62 0.56 -8.11
CA PRO A 72 -3.51 1.30 -8.71
C PRO A 72 -2.27 0.48 -9.04
N MET A 73 -2.04 -0.65 -8.35
CA MET A 73 -0.83 -1.45 -8.50
C MET A 73 -0.93 -2.45 -9.67
N ILE A 74 -1.41 -2.02 -10.84
CA ILE A 74 -1.56 -2.89 -12.02
C ILE A 74 -0.23 -3.44 -12.54
N LEU A 75 0.86 -2.68 -12.37
CA LEU A 75 2.23 -3.11 -12.71
C LEU A 75 2.96 -3.79 -11.53
N GLY A 76 2.25 -4.04 -10.42
CA GLY A 76 2.85 -4.46 -9.16
C GLY A 76 3.50 -3.33 -8.37
N HIS A 77 3.91 -3.65 -7.15
CA HIS A 77 4.55 -2.72 -6.22
C HIS A 77 6.00 -2.43 -6.64
N ALA A 78 6.42 -1.18 -6.46
CA ALA A 78 7.79 -0.73 -6.70
C ALA A 78 8.33 -1.06 -8.10
N HIS A 79 7.49 -0.98 -9.14
CA HIS A 79 7.90 -1.18 -10.52
C HIS A 79 9.10 -0.27 -10.89
N PRO A 80 10.24 -0.80 -11.38
CA PRO A 80 11.49 -0.04 -11.50
C PRO A 80 11.36 1.26 -12.30
N GLU A 81 10.63 1.24 -13.42
CA GLU A 81 10.43 2.44 -14.25
C GLU A 81 9.59 3.51 -13.55
N VAL A 82 8.57 3.11 -12.78
CA VAL A 82 7.72 4.04 -12.03
C VAL A 82 8.54 4.68 -10.89
N VAL A 83 9.33 3.87 -10.18
CA VAL A 83 10.21 4.35 -9.11
C VAL A 83 11.22 5.36 -9.66
N SER A 84 11.87 5.03 -10.78
CA SER A 84 12.84 5.92 -11.44
C SER A 84 12.20 7.24 -11.87
N ALA A 85 11.02 7.19 -12.50
CA ALA A 85 10.30 8.39 -12.93
C ALA A 85 9.90 9.28 -11.74
N VAL A 86 9.38 8.70 -10.65
CA VAL A 86 9.03 9.43 -9.43
C VAL A 86 10.27 10.06 -8.78
N GLN A 87 11.37 9.32 -8.66
CA GLN A 87 12.63 9.85 -8.12
C GLN A 87 13.16 11.03 -8.96
N GLY A 88 13.10 10.91 -10.28
CA GLY A 88 13.48 11.98 -11.20
C GLY A 88 12.59 13.22 -11.08
N ALA A 89 11.28 13.05 -10.85
CA ALA A 89 10.36 14.15 -10.60
C ALA A 89 10.62 14.82 -9.24
N VAL A 90 10.77 14.03 -8.17
CA VAL A 90 11.05 14.54 -6.81
C VAL A 90 12.32 15.38 -6.77
N ALA A 91 13.37 14.98 -7.48
CA ALA A 91 14.63 15.74 -7.57
C ALA A 91 14.47 17.15 -8.18
N LYS A 92 13.39 17.40 -8.94
CA LYS A 92 13.07 18.70 -9.53
C LYS A 92 12.09 19.53 -8.70
N GLY A 93 11.54 18.97 -7.63
CA GLY A 93 10.45 19.54 -6.83
C GLY A 93 9.11 18.86 -7.10
N THR A 94 8.30 18.68 -6.06
CA THR A 94 7.04 17.90 -6.10
C THR A 94 5.80 18.75 -6.36
N SER A 95 5.90 20.07 -6.29
CA SER A 95 4.79 21.00 -6.52
C SER A 95 5.33 22.38 -6.88
N PHE A 96 4.73 23.03 -7.89
CA PHE A 96 5.18 24.32 -8.39
C PHE A 96 4.15 25.45 -8.24
N GLY A 97 2.87 25.14 -8.02
CA GLY A 97 1.79 26.15 -7.97
C GLY A 97 1.55 26.89 -9.29
N THR A 98 2.15 26.42 -10.39
CA THR A 98 2.08 26.96 -11.75
C THR A 98 2.17 25.78 -12.74
N PRO A 99 1.67 25.91 -13.99
CA PRO A 99 1.67 24.80 -14.94
C PRO A 99 3.06 24.21 -15.25
N ALA A 100 3.11 22.91 -15.50
CA ALA A 100 4.30 22.15 -15.90
C ALA A 100 4.01 21.20 -17.07
N LEU A 101 5.04 20.91 -17.87
CA LEU A 101 4.95 20.02 -19.05
C LEU A 101 4.28 18.66 -18.77
N PRO A 102 4.57 17.95 -17.65
CA PRO A 102 3.95 16.65 -17.38
C PRO A 102 2.42 16.67 -17.24
N GLU A 103 1.83 17.83 -16.93
CA GLU A 103 0.37 17.98 -16.88
C GLU A 103 -0.25 17.88 -18.28
N VAL A 104 0.42 18.43 -19.31
CA VAL A 104 -0.02 18.36 -20.70
C VAL A 104 0.18 16.96 -21.25
N GLU A 105 1.37 16.39 -21.07
CA GLU A 105 1.71 15.04 -21.56
C GLU A 105 0.76 13.96 -21.00
N LEU A 106 0.42 14.04 -19.71
CA LEU A 106 -0.55 13.11 -19.11
C LEU A 106 -1.95 13.27 -19.70
N ALA A 107 -2.40 14.49 -19.96
CA ALA A 107 -3.72 14.74 -20.54
C ALA A 107 -3.81 14.21 -21.99
N GLU A 108 -2.77 14.46 -22.80
CA GLU A 108 -2.67 13.93 -24.16
C GLU A 108 -2.72 12.40 -24.18
N GLU A 109 -1.99 11.76 -23.27
CA GLU A 109 -1.96 10.31 -23.16
C GLU A 109 -3.33 9.72 -22.75
N ILE A 110 -4.08 10.39 -21.86
CA ILE A 110 -5.42 9.96 -21.49
C ILE A 110 -6.38 10.07 -22.69
N VAL A 111 -6.36 11.19 -23.41
CA VAL A 111 -7.21 11.41 -24.59
C VAL A 111 -6.91 10.39 -25.69
N ALA A 112 -5.66 10.00 -25.88
CA ALA A 112 -5.26 9.00 -26.87
C ALA A 112 -5.77 7.57 -26.53
N ARG A 113 -6.22 7.33 -25.30
CA ARG A 113 -6.66 6.01 -24.80
C ARG A 113 -8.18 5.85 -24.70
N THR A 114 -8.95 6.87 -25.10
CA THR A 114 -10.41 6.85 -25.19
C THR A 114 -10.87 6.76 -26.64
#